data_AF-A0A521C7J9-F1
#
_entry.id   AF-A0A521C7J9-F1
#
_cell.length_a   1.000
_cell.length_b   1.000
_cell.length_c   1.000
_cell.angle_alpha   90.00
_cell.angle_beta   90.00
_cell.angle_gamma   90.00
#
_symmetry.space_group_name_H-M   'P 1'
#
loop_
_entity.id
_entity.type
_entity.pdbx_description
1 polymer ?
#
loop_
_entity_poly.entity_id
_entity_poly.type
_entity_poly.pdbx_seq_one_letter_code
_entity_poly.pdbx_strand_id
1 'polypeptide(L)' 'MVTCSVCKGKGKIKTMLPIPMETPCAYCGGTGRKPKQDEIKQETFFDRLKKWFLNR' A
#
# COMPACT_ATOMS: atom_id res chain seq x y z
N MET A 1 -3.94 13.51 -2.08
CA MET A 1 -2.69 12.72 -2.00
C MET A 1 -2.22 12.67 -0.55
N VAL A 2 -1.70 11.52 -0.11
CA VAL A 2 -1.12 11.31 1.22
C VAL A 2 0.37 11.04 1.06
N THR A 3 1.16 11.41 2.07
CA THR A 3 2.55 11.00 2.15
C THR A 3 2.65 9.48 2.18
N CYS A 4 3.54 8.91 1.38
CA CYS A 4 3.76 7.47 1.41
C CYS A 4 4.29 7.05 2.79
N SER A 5 3.58 6.15 3.47
CA SER A 5 3.90 5.68 4.82
C SER A 5 5.24 4.95 4.89
N VAL A 6 5.64 4.30 3.79
CA VAL A 6 6.86 3.48 3.71
C VAL A 6 8.12 4.33 3.60
N CYS A 7 8.17 5.26 2.65
CA CYS A 7 9.32 6.17 2.50
C CYS A 7 9.18 7.49 3.28
N LYS A 8 8.07 7.69 4.00
CA LYS A 8 7.74 8.91 4.76
C LYS A 8 7.88 10.20 3.92
N GLY A 9 7.44 10.15 2.67
CA GLY A 9 7.54 11.31 1.76
C GLY A 9 8.87 11.45 1.01
N LYS A 10 9.89 10.65 1.31
CA LYS A 10 11.22 10.78 0.70
C LYS A 10 11.29 10.30 -0.75
N GLY A 11 10.35 9.46 -1.18
CA GLY A 11 10.36 8.85 -2.51
C GLY A 11 11.40 7.75 -2.71
N LYS A 12 12.36 7.61 -1.81
CA LYS A 12 13.45 6.62 -1.87
C LYS A 12 13.64 5.90 -0.54
N ILE A 13 14.18 4.69 -0.60
CA ILE A 13 14.49 3.85 0.55
C ILE A 13 15.99 3.54 0.52
N LYS A 14 16.63 3.62 1.69
CA LYS A 14 18.02 3.18 1.86
C LYS A 14 18.01 1.70 2.16
N THR A 15 18.52 0.89 1.24
CA THR A 15 18.74 -0.54 1.47
C THR A 15 20.13 -0.74 2.05
N MET A 16 20.25 -1.53 3.12
CA MET A 16 21.52 -1.67 3.85
C MET A 16 22.43 -2.81 3.36
N LEU A 17 22.06 -3.57 2.33
CA LEU A 17 22.87 -4.72 1.88
C LEU A 17 22.89 -4.91 0.35
N PRO A 18 24.01 -5.43 -0.20
CA PRO A 18 25.36 -5.50 0.37
C PRO A 18 26.10 -4.14 0.35
N ILE A 19 25.56 -3.14 -0.36
CA ILE A 19 26.08 -1.76 -0.42
C ILE A 19 24.91 -0.83 -0.12
N PRO A 20 25.08 0.20 0.74
CA PRO A 20 24.03 1.18 1.00
C PRO A 20 23.71 1.93 -0.29
N MET A 21 22.58 1.59 -0.91
CA MET A 21 22.07 2.26 -2.11
C MET A 21 20.69 2.85 -1.86
N GLU A 22 20.42 3.97 -2.52
CA GLU A 22 19.10 4.59 -2.53
C GLU A 22 18.31 4.02 -3.70
N THR A 23 17.32 3.19 -3.40
CA THR A 23 16.40 2.67 -4.41
C THR A 23 15.10 3.47 -4.39
N PRO A 24 14.45 3.68 -5.55
CA PRO A 24 13.15 4.32 -5.59
C PRO A 24 12.16 3.48 -4.78
N CYS A 25 11.32 4.15 -3.99
CA CYS A 25 10.37 3.46 -3.13
C CYS A 25 9.35 2.73 -4.00
N ALA A 26 9.40 1.39 -3.97
CA ALA A 26 8.51 0.52 -4.75
C ALA A 26 7.03 0.80 -4.48
N TYR A 27 6.69 1.16 -3.24
CA TYR A 27 5.32 1.49 -2.86
C TYR A 27 4.84 2.74 -3.60
N CYS A 28 5.58 3.84 -3.57
CA CYS A 28 5.17 5.09 -4.22
C CYS A 28 5.69 5.29 -5.65
N GLY A 29 6.48 4.37 -6.18
CA GLY A 29 7.15 4.50 -7.47
C GLY A 29 8.07 5.72 -7.54
N GLY A 30 8.76 6.09 -6.45
CA GLY A 30 9.65 7.26 -6.44
C GLY A 30 9.00 8.60 -6.07
N THR A 31 7.67 8.71 -6.11
CA THR A 31 6.97 10.01 -5.99
C THR A 31 6.86 10.58 -4.57
N GLY A 32 7.12 9.76 -3.54
CA GLY A 32 6.94 10.12 -2.12
C GLY A 32 5.48 10.27 -1.69
N ARG A 33 4.51 10.18 -2.60
CA ARG A 33 3.08 10.43 -2.33
C ARG A 33 2.22 9.38 -3.02
N LYS A 34 1.05 9.10 -2.44
CA LYS A 34 0.03 8.24 -3.05
C LYS A 34 -1.32 8.94 -3.06
N PRO A 35 -2.24 8.60 -3.97
CA PRO A 35 -3.63 8.99 -3.80
C PRO A 35 -4.12 8.47 -2.44
N LYS A 36 -5.05 9.19 -1.78
CA LYS A 36 -5.75 8.61 -0.62
C LYS A 36 -6.43 7.36 -1.18
N GLN A 37 -5.99 6.18 -0.76
CA GLN A 37 -6.83 5.01 -0.87
C GLN A 37 -7.89 5.20 0.21
N ASP A 38 -8.89 6.03 -0.11
CA ASP A 38 -10.16 5.97 0.60
C ASP A 38 -10.61 4.52 0.47
N GLU A 39 -10.84 3.89 1.60
CA GLU A 39 -11.06 2.46 1.79
C GLU A 39 -12.00 1.89 0.73
N ILE A 40 -11.46 1.42 -0.41
CA ILE A 40 -12.17 0.46 -1.24
C ILE A 40 -12.13 -0.80 -0.40
N LYS A 41 -13.13 -0.97 0.47
CA LYS A 41 -13.50 -2.24 1.07
C LYS A 41 -13.60 -3.19 -0.12
N GLN A 42 -12.53 -3.94 -0.37
CA GLN A 42 -12.63 -5.11 -1.21
C GLN A 42 -13.53 -6.03 -0.40
N GLU A 43 -14.84 -5.99 -0.69
CA GLU A 43 -15.76 -7.00 -0.21
C GLU A 43 -15.18 -8.30 -0.71
N THR A 44 -14.53 -9.03 0.20
CA THR A 44 -13.85 -10.25 -0.21
C THR A 44 -14.94 -11.20 -0.66
N PHE A 45 -14.61 -12.09 -1.60
CA PHE A 45 -15.53 -13.15 -2.00
C PHE A 45 -16.11 -13.91 -0.78
N PHE A 46 -15.33 -14.00 0.31
CA PHE A 46 -15.76 -14.51 1.60
C PHE A 46 -16.86 -13.68 2.30
N ASP A 47 -16.81 -12.35 2.25
CA ASP A 47 -17.87 -11.48 2.79
C ASP A 47 -19.20 -11.71 2.07
N ARG A 48 -19.14 -11.89 0.74
CA ARG A 48 -20.32 -12.18 -0.08
C ARG A 48 -20.89 -13.59 0.18
N LEU A 49 -20.03 -14.58 0.36
CA LEU A 49 -20.42 -15.95 0.75
C LEU A 49 -21.07 -15.99 2.15
N LYS A 50 -20.48 -15.30 3.13
CA LYS A 50 -21.01 -15.25 4.50
C LYS A 50 -22.42 -14.63 4.53
N LYS A 51 -22.67 -13.59 3.73
CA LYS A 51 -23.99 -12.95 3.60
C LYS A 51 -25.04 -13.90 3.02
N TRP A 52 -24.67 -14.79 2.11
CA TRP A 52 -25.59 -15.81 1.58
C TRP A 52 -25.89 -16.92 2.61
N PHE A 53 -24.89 -17.32 3.40
CA PHE A 53 -25.06 -18.35 4.42
C PHE A 53 -25.87 -17.88 5.65
N LEU A 54 -25.78 -16.62 6.05
CA LEU A 54 -26.52 -16.09 7.20
C LEU A 54 -28.00 -15.78 6.91
N ASN A 55 -28.40 -15.72 5.65
CA ASN A 55 -29.77 -15.37 5.23
C ASN A 55 -30.56 -16.59 4.74
N ARG A 56 -30.15 -17.79 5.18
CA ARG A 56 -30.75 -19.09 4.91
C ARG A 56 -31.03 -19.79 6.23
#